data_AF-A0A349NJ77-F1
#
_entry.id   AF-A0A349NJ77-F1
#
_cell.length_a   1.000
_cell.length_b   1.000
_cell.length_c   1.000
_cell.angle_alpha   90.00
_cell.angle_beta   90.00
_cell.angle_gamma   90.00
#
_symmetry.space_group_name_H-M   'P 1'
#
loop_
_entity.id
_entity.type
_entity.pdbx_description
1 polymer ?
#
loop_
_entity_poly.entity_id
_entity_poly.type
_entity_poly.pdbx_seq_one_letter_code
_entity_poly.pdbx_strand_id
1 'polypeptide(L)'
;MWAKPQPAKSAMTIGETYYLYNQGAKGFLIGANNYSTQGSIGDKGYKVKVTKHILDNAWDGTDYEITDSVETQQTWKNFWIADSANTWVDRSNQPNYMWTMKEMGDNIYRLQGGALNPTFNPTNYPDFYVGLDTIGNPNKTTLTALLKEGTSHFLDWYFVSTADYATYLAAFDIYDEALTLKAAINHAESEGMTDSELAAEFTVYNNTNSTKDELSAAVAAVQKALAEYIEDHVNASDPKDETALLSDPSFDDNKATGWSGTTPGFQSYTNAEFYNKNYNFYQDVNNTPNGVYALSVTAFYRYGSTDIAYKHFKNNDKSLANFYAKTGTDSLTQSISSIFEGATKNMIGTGNEAHPSDTTLYVPNNMQAAEAYFNAGRYGNTMFFSTEDNNMRLGIAKDSTISTDWTIFDNFTLKYYGKSEDAYKLWGQNVKDNALNFNTLPKDEIVTTGLVDNYNQYLATIPDMTTKEQIMTAIKTRDEKAQSIQDNITAWTAYKDAVNKGNILVANTNISSEDQDDVADYIDEYYNDIINNHNISTDSLTS
;
A
#
# COMPACT_ATOMS: atom_id res chain seq x y z
N MET A 1 -27.40 21.31 -9.24
CA MET A 1 -26.80 20.68 -8.05
C MET A 1 -27.44 19.31 -7.89
N TRP A 2 -26.64 18.25 -7.79
CA TRP A 2 -27.13 16.89 -7.64
C TRP A 2 -27.86 16.71 -6.29
N ALA A 3 -29.06 16.16 -6.33
CA ALA A 3 -29.84 15.87 -5.12
C ALA A 3 -29.74 14.37 -4.82
N LYS A 4 -29.46 14.03 -3.56
CA LYS A 4 -29.47 12.63 -3.10
C LYS A 4 -30.86 12.03 -3.40
N PRO A 5 -30.94 10.89 -4.09
CA PRO A 5 -32.22 10.28 -4.42
C PRO A 5 -32.96 9.87 -3.14
N GLN A 6 -34.29 9.83 -3.24
CA GLN A 6 -35.15 9.34 -2.18
C GLN A 6 -35.90 8.11 -2.69
N PRO A 7 -35.89 6.97 -1.98
CA PRO A 7 -36.61 5.78 -2.43
C PRO A 7 -38.12 5.99 -2.36
N ALA A 8 -38.86 5.30 -3.22
CA ALA A 8 -40.31 5.29 -3.17
C ALA A 8 -40.79 4.52 -1.92
N LYS A 9 -41.86 5.01 -1.29
CA LYS A 9 -42.53 4.32 -0.19
C LYS A 9 -43.34 3.16 -0.74
N SER A 10 -43.33 2.04 -0.05
CA SER A 10 -44.14 0.87 -0.39
C SER A 10 -45.07 0.52 0.77
N ALA A 11 -46.30 0.12 0.43
CA ALA A 11 -47.19 -0.49 1.41
C ALA A 11 -46.58 -1.83 1.88
N MET A 12 -46.42 -2.00 3.19
CA MET A 12 -45.81 -3.18 3.76
C MET A 12 -46.81 -4.34 3.86
N THR A 13 -46.36 -5.53 3.46
CA THR A 13 -47.07 -6.80 3.69
C THR A 13 -46.25 -7.64 4.68
N ILE A 14 -46.92 -8.18 5.71
CA ILE A 14 -46.25 -8.99 6.73
C ILE A 14 -45.59 -10.23 6.09
N GLY A 15 -44.35 -10.52 6.48
CA GLY A 15 -43.57 -11.67 6.02
C GLY A 15 -42.75 -11.41 4.74
N GLU A 16 -43.08 -10.36 3.99
CA GLU A 16 -42.34 -9.99 2.79
C GLU A 16 -41.02 -9.27 3.13
N THR A 17 -40.13 -9.22 2.14
CA THR A 17 -38.80 -8.62 2.27
C THR A 17 -38.80 -7.18 1.78
N TYR A 18 -38.28 -6.28 2.60
CA TYR A 18 -38.20 -4.84 2.34
C TYR A 18 -36.84 -4.29 2.73
N TYR A 19 -36.67 -2.98 2.58
CA TYR A 19 -35.67 -2.17 3.24
C TYR A 19 -36.38 -1.13 4.09
N LEU A 20 -35.81 -0.75 5.22
CA LEU A 20 -36.43 0.21 6.14
C LEU A 20 -35.69 1.55 6.03
N TYR A 21 -36.36 2.59 5.53
CA TYR A 21 -35.76 3.91 5.31
C TYR A 21 -36.27 4.95 6.29
N ASN A 22 -35.38 5.75 6.87
CA ASN A 22 -35.73 6.87 7.72
C ASN A 22 -35.85 8.15 6.89
N GLN A 23 -37.03 8.76 6.89
CA GLN A 23 -37.34 9.92 6.06
C GLN A 23 -36.50 11.15 6.41
N GLY A 24 -36.34 11.43 7.71
CA GLY A 24 -35.60 12.61 8.17
C GLY A 24 -34.09 12.44 8.05
N ALA A 25 -33.56 11.27 8.42
CA ALA A 25 -32.13 10.97 8.33
C ALA A 25 -31.66 10.71 6.89
N LYS A 26 -32.59 10.45 5.97
CA LYS A 26 -32.31 10.16 4.56
C LYS A 26 -31.37 8.96 4.36
N GLY A 27 -31.65 7.86 5.05
CA GLY A 27 -30.91 6.62 4.89
C GLY A 27 -31.65 5.42 5.47
N PHE A 28 -31.10 4.23 5.23
CA PHE A 28 -31.68 2.94 5.58
C PHE A 28 -31.16 2.40 6.89
N LEU A 29 -31.96 1.57 7.56
CA LEU A 29 -31.50 0.72 8.65
C LEU A 29 -30.37 -0.20 8.16
N ILE A 30 -29.31 -0.25 8.96
CA ILE A 30 -28.16 -1.15 8.76
C ILE A 30 -27.56 -1.53 10.13
N GLY A 31 -26.98 -2.72 10.23
CA GLY A 31 -26.03 -3.06 11.28
C GLY A 31 -24.64 -2.53 10.94
N ALA A 32 -24.13 -1.56 11.70
CA ALA A 32 -22.82 -0.93 11.45
C ALA A 32 -22.14 -0.57 12.77
N ASN A 33 -21.20 0.39 12.74
CA ASN A 33 -20.52 0.93 13.90
C ASN A 33 -19.99 -0.20 14.82
N ASN A 34 -20.30 -0.17 16.11
CA ASN A 34 -19.78 -1.15 17.06
C ASN A 34 -20.17 -2.58 16.65
N TYR A 35 -19.16 -3.46 16.64
CA TYR A 35 -19.28 -4.88 16.24
C TYR A 35 -19.95 -5.10 14.86
N SER A 36 -20.01 -4.05 14.02
CA SER A 36 -20.72 -4.05 12.74
C SER A 36 -22.19 -4.50 12.82
N THR A 37 -22.83 -4.24 13.96
CA THR A 37 -24.19 -4.73 14.28
C THR A 37 -25.02 -3.73 15.08
N GLN A 38 -24.45 -2.59 15.48
CA GLN A 38 -25.21 -1.53 16.11
C GLN A 38 -26.20 -0.94 15.10
N GLY A 39 -27.46 -0.82 15.51
CA GLY A 39 -28.52 -0.23 14.68
C GLY A 39 -28.13 1.17 14.25
N SER A 40 -28.05 1.38 12.94
CA SER A 40 -27.51 2.59 12.34
C SER A 40 -28.26 2.97 11.07
N ILE A 41 -27.95 4.16 10.54
CA ILE A 41 -28.38 4.65 9.23
C ILE A 41 -27.22 4.54 8.22
N GLY A 42 -27.49 4.03 7.03
CA GLY A 42 -26.56 4.00 5.90
C GLY A 42 -27.22 4.37 4.56
N ASP A 43 -26.41 4.72 3.57
CA ASP A 43 -26.90 5.04 2.22
C ASP A 43 -27.46 3.82 1.48
N LYS A 44 -26.89 2.64 1.77
CA LYS A 44 -27.36 1.34 1.30
C LYS A 44 -27.81 0.53 2.50
N GLY A 45 -29.04 0.02 2.46
CA GLY A 45 -29.67 -0.72 3.55
C GLY A 45 -29.49 -2.23 3.47
N TYR A 46 -29.78 -2.89 4.59
CA TYR A 46 -29.95 -4.34 4.63
C TYR A 46 -31.42 -4.72 4.48
N LYS A 47 -31.65 -5.97 4.12
CA LYS A 47 -33.01 -6.47 3.96
C LYS A 47 -33.65 -6.61 5.33
N VAL A 48 -34.89 -6.17 5.42
CA VAL A 48 -35.72 -6.22 6.62
C VAL A 48 -36.95 -7.08 6.35
N LYS A 49 -37.35 -7.86 7.34
CA LYS A 49 -38.63 -8.55 7.37
C LYS A 49 -39.37 -8.19 8.64
N VAL A 50 -40.68 -8.01 8.51
CA VAL A 50 -41.58 -7.83 9.64
C VAL A 50 -42.49 -9.05 9.72
N THR A 51 -42.48 -9.74 10.85
CA THR A 51 -43.33 -10.90 11.10
C THR A 51 -44.17 -10.67 12.35
N LYS A 52 -45.32 -11.34 12.43
CA LYS A 52 -46.15 -11.32 13.64
C LYS A 52 -45.43 -12.07 14.74
N HIS A 53 -45.39 -11.49 15.95
CA HIS A 53 -44.95 -12.25 17.10
C HIS A 53 -45.99 -13.32 17.46
N ILE A 54 -45.55 -14.58 17.60
CA ILE A 54 -46.45 -15.71 17.87
C ILE A 54 -46.25 -16.18 19.30
N LEU A 55 -47.30 -16.08 20.11
CA LEU A 55 -47.39 -16.59 21.47
C LEU A 55 -48.41 -17.74 21.49
N ASP A 56 -48.03 -18.89 22.03
CA ASP A 56 -48.91 -20.09 22.13
C ASP A 56 -49.58 -20.48 20.79
N ASN A 57 -48.82 -20.42 19.69
CA ASN A 57 -49.27 -20.69 18.31
C ASN A 57 -50.32 -19.70 17.75
N ALA A 58 -50.51 -18.55 18.38
CA ALA A 58 -51.37 -17.48 17.90
C ALA A 58 -50.62 -16.14 17.87
N TRP A 59 -51.02 -15.25 16.97
CA TRP A 59 -50.56 -13.86 17.03
C TRP A 59 -51.15 -13.18 18.27
N ASP A 60 -50.33 -12.45 19.01
CA ASP A 60 -50.75 -11.71 20.21
C ASP A 60 -51.65 -10.49 19.91
N GLY A 61 -51.79 -10.11 18.64
CA GLY A 61 -52.65 -9.03 18.19
C GLY A 61 -52.00 -7.65 18.16
N THR A 62 -50.77 -7.49 18.68
CA THR A 62 -50.14 -6.17 18.85
C THR A 62 -48.67 -6.12 18.44
N ASP A 63 -47.89 -7.16 18.73
CA ASP A 63 -46.44 -7.11 18.61
C ASP A 63 -45.94 -7.80 17.32
N TYR A 64 -44.82 -7.26 16.83
CA TYR A 64 -44.12 -7.72 15.65
C TYR A 64 -42.66 -8.01 15.98
N GLU A 65 -42.06 -8.91 15.21
CA GLU A 65 -40.62 -9.09 15.15
C GLU A 65 -40.10 -8.43 13.88
N ILE A 66 -39.10 -7.57 14.04
CA ILE A 66 -38.36 -6.96 12.94
C ILE A 66 -37.01 -7.67 12.87
N THR A 67 -36.69 -8.26 11.72
CA THR A 67 -35.40 -8.91 11.48
C THR A 67 -34.65 -8.21 10.36
N ASP A 68 -33.35 -8.07 10.53
CA ASP A 68 -32.40 -7.58 9.53
C ASP A 68 -31.58 -8.77 8.99
N SER A 69 -31.18 -8.75 7.72
CA SER A 69 -30.40 -9.83 7.08
C SER A 69 -28.94 -9.91 7.51
N VAL A 70 -28.43 -8.89 8.22
CA VAL A 70 -27.07 -8.73 8.73
C VAL A 70 -26.07 -9.23 7.70
N GLU A 71 -25.95 -8.52 6.58
CA GLU A 71 -25.21 -9.03 5.41
C GLU A 71 -23.73 -9.34 5.73
N THR A 72 -23.16 -8.74 6.79
CA THR A 72 -21.83 -9.07 7.33
C THR A 72 -21.72 -10.48 7.92
N GLN A 73 -22.84 -11.02 8.44
CA GLN A 73 -22.94 -12.37 9.03
C GLN A 73 -23.77 -13.33 8.16
N GLN A 74 -24.43 -12.83 7.11
CA GLN A 74 -25.30 -13.58 6.19
C GLN A 74 -26.41 -14.36 6.91
N THR A 75 -27.02 -13.75 7.93
CA THR A 75 -28.08 -14.38 8.74
C THR A 75 -29.13 -13.38 9.19
N TRP A 76 -30.39 -13.81 9.17
CA TRP A 76 -31.47 -13.02 9.75
C TRP A 76 -31.37 -12.98 11.27
N LYS A 77 -31.40 -11.77 11.84
CA LYS A 77 -31.33 -11.52 13.28
C LYS A 77 -32.36 -10.48 13.66
N ASN A 78 -32.90 -10.59 14.87
CA ASN A 78 -33.86 -9.58 15.34
C ASN A 78 -33.15 -8.26 15.62
N PHE A 79 -33.82 -7.18 15.21
CA PHE A 79 -33.56 -5.84 15.70
C PHE A 79 -34.07 -5.74 17.14
N TRP A 80 -33.25 -5.23 18.06
CA TRP A 80 -33.56 -5.23 19.49
C TRP A 80 -33.02 -4.00 20.22
N ILE A 81 -33.61 -3.71 21.39
CA ILE A 81 -33.26 -2.59 22.26
C ILE A 81 -32.35 -3.09 23.38
N ALA A 82 -31.12 -2.58 23.42
CA ALA A 82 -30.17 -2.89 24.49
C ALA A 82 -30.41 -2.05 25.73
N ASP A 83 -30.53 -0.74 25.52
CA ASP A 83 -30.71 0.26 26.57
C ASP A 83 -31.44 1.48 25.98
N SER A 84 -31.56 2.57 26.76
CA SER A 84 -32.25 3.77 26.30
C SER A 84 -31.58 4.47 25.11
N ALA A 85 -30.28 4.26 24.92
CA ALA A 85 -29.46 4.93 23.91
C ALA A 85 -29.17 4.04 22.70
N ASN A 86 -29.22 2.72 22.83
CA ASN A 86 -28.68 1.80 21.83
C ASN A 86 -29.67 0.75 21.33
N THR A 87 -29.61 0.49 20.04
CA THR A 87 -30.27 -0.63 19.37
C THR A 87 -29.26 -1.43 18.55
N TRP A 88 -29.61 -2.68 18.25
CA TRP A 88 -28.70 -3.65 17.64
C TRP A 88 -29.47 -4.63 16.76
N VAL A 89 -28.80 -5.19 15.74
CA VAL A 89 -29.37 -6.18 14.81
C VAL A 89 -28.71 -7.56 14.92
N ASP A 90 -28.22 -7.95 16.10
CA ASP A 90 -27.43 -9.18 16.31
C ASP A 90 -27.99 -10.09 17.41
N ARG A 91 -29.27 -9.94 17.73
CA ARG A 91 -29.87 -10.58 18.90
C ARG A 91 -29.55 -12.08 18.98
N SER A 92 -29.12 -12.50 20.17
CA SER A 92 -28.97 -13.91 20.54
C SER A 92 -30.14 -14.36 21.41
N ASN A 93 -30.24 -13.86 22.64
CA ASN A 93 -31.27 -14.23 23.61
C ASN A 93 -31.85 -13.03 24.37
N GLN A 94 -31.49 -11.80 23.98
CA GLN A 94 -31.89 -10.60 24.69
C GLN A 94 -33.41 -10.38 24.60
N PRO A 95 -34.07 -9.83 25.63
CA PRO A 95 -35.52 -9.95 25.74
C PRO A 95 -36.32 -8.84 25.06
N ASN A 96 -35.73 -7.67 24.76
CA ASN A 96 -36.46 -6.51 24.23
C ASN A 96 -36.36 -6.42 22.70
N TYR A 97 -37.01 -7.32 21.98
CA TYR A 97 -36.89 -7.47 20.51
C TYR A 97 -38.23 -7.41 19.78
N MET A 98 -39.32 -7.29 20.53
CA MET A 98 -40.66 -7.12 19.99
C MET A 98 -40.90 -5.63 19.75
N TRP A 99 -41.70 -5.32 18.73
CA TRP A 99 -41.96 -3.97 18.27
C TRP A 99 -43.44 -3.74 18.05
N THR A 100 -43.93 -2.56 18.41
CA THR A 100 -45.18 -2.01 17.90
C THR A 100 -44.88 -0.99 16.80
N MET A 101 -45.75 -0.92 15.80
CA MET A 101 -45.64 0.02 14.69
C MET A 101 -46.84 0.95 14.69
N LYS A 102 -46.59 2.25 14.91
CA LYS A 102 -47.61 3.30 14.85
C LYS A 102 -47.63 3.88 13.44
N GLU A 103 -48.72 3.62 12.70
CA GLU A 103 -48.93 4.21 11.39
C GLU A 103 -49.27 5.70 11.53
N MET A 104 -48.53 6.54 10.80
CA MET A 104 -48.68 8.00 10.78
C MET A 104 -49.43 8.49 9.53
N GLY A 105 -49.85 7.56 8.66
CA GLY A 105 -50.41 7.82 7.34
C GLY A 105 -49.35 7.81 6.23
N ASP A 106 -49.80 7.65 4.98
CA ASP A 106 -48.93 7.65 3.79
C ASP A 106 -47.76 6.63 3.87
N ASN A 107 -48.05 5.44 4.40
CA ASN A 107 -47.08 4.36 4.64
C ASN A 107 -45.88 4.76 5.52
N ILE A 108 -46.04 5.78 6.37
CA ILE A 108 -45.05 6.18 7.38
C ILE A 108 -45.39 5.50 8.70
N TYR A 109 -44.36 4.99 9.37
CA TYR A 109 -44.45 4.29 10.64
C TYR A 109 -43.44 4.87 11.64
N ARG A 110 -43.86 4.94 12.91
CA ARG A 110 -42.94 5.11 14.04
C ARG A 110 -42.85 3.79 14.80
N LEU A 111 -41.64 3.37 15.12
CA LEU A 111 -41.36 2.07 15.74
C LEU A 111 -41.14 2.26 17.25
N GLN A 112 -41.88 1.53 18.07
CA GLN A 112 -41.79 1.56 19.53
C GLN A 112 -41.57 0.13 20.05
N GLY A 113 -40.99 -0.03 21.23
CA GLY A 113 -40.87 -1.35 21.86
C GLY A 113 -42.24 -1.99 22.11
N GLY A 114 -42.34 -3.30 21.84
CA GLY A 114 -43.56 -4.11 21.96
C GLY A 114 -44.13 -4.20 23.37
N ALA A 115 -45.42 -4.49 23.50
CA ALA A 115 -46.11 -4.59 24.79
C ALA A 115 -45.57 -5.72 25.67
N LEU A 116 -45.14 -6.83 25.05
CA LEU A 116 -44.59 -7.98 25.74
C LEU A 116 -43.09 -7.84 26.09
N ASN A 117 -42.42 -6.76 25.69
CA ASN A 117 -41.04 -6.51 26.14
C ASN A 117 -41.02 -6.25 27.65
N PRO A 118 -40.08 -6.85 28.42
CA PRO A 118 -40.08 -6.70 29.88
C PRO A 118 -39.75 -5.28 30.35
N THR A 119 -38.88 -4.56 29.63
CA THR A 119 -38.41 -3.23 30.04
C THR A 119 -38.90 -2.14 29.09
N PHE A 120 -38.60 -2.28 27.80
CA PHE A 120 -38.86 -1.27 26.79
C PHE A 120 -40.18 -1.54 26.08
N ASN A 121 -41.27 -1.16 26.74
CA ASN A 121 -42.66 -1.33 26.28
C ASN A 121 -43.46 -0.02 26.38
N PRO A 122 -44.66 0.07 25.78
CA PRO A 122 -45.44 1.30 25.76
C PRO A 122 -45.99 1.74 27.12
N THR A 123 -46.09 0.83 28.09
CA THR A 123 -46.51 1.15 29.47
C THR A 123 -45.42 1.91 30.21
N ASN A 124 -44.17 1.44 30.12
CA ASN A 124 -43.03 2.06 30.78
C ASN A 124 -42.54 3.32 30.04
N TYR A 125 -42.62 3.31 28.70
CA TYR A 125 -42.10 4.37 27.84
C TYR A 125 -43.15 4.79 26.79
N PRO A 126 -44.24 5.46 27.21
CA PRO A 126 -45.26 5.93 26.30
C PRO A 126 -44.69 7.01 25.36
N ASP A 127 -45.02 6.88 24.07
CA ASP A 127 -44.58 7.80 23.00
C ASP A 127 -43.06 7.97 22.85
N PHE A 128 -42.29 6.94 23.18
CA PHE A 128 -40.88 6.83 22.80
C PHE A 128 -40.72 5.88 21.61
N TYR A 129 -39.95 6.33 20.63
CA TYR A 129 -39.75 5.64 19.36
C TYR A 129 -38.25 5.52 19.05
N VAL A 130 -37.88 4.53 18.26
CA VAL A 130 -36.51 4.43 17.73
C VAL A 130 -36.33 5.33 16.52
N GLY A 131 -35.18 6.01 16.45
CA GLY A 131 -34.86 6.93 15.37
C GLY A 131 -33.45 7.48 15.48
N LEU A 132 -33.15 8.52 14.70
CA LEU A 132 -31.87 9.21 14.78
C LEU A 132 -32.01 10.49 15.60
N ASP A 133 -31.11 10.68 16.57
CA ASP A 133 -30.95 11.93 17.31
C ASP A 133 -29.68 12.65 16.82
N THR A 134 -29.87 13.83 16.27
CA THR A 134 -28.79 14.65 15.71
C THR A 134 -28.29 15.75 16.64
N ILE A 135 -28.83 15.84 17.87
CA ILE A 135 -28.41 16.84 18.85
C ILE A 135 -26.92 16.65 19.17
N GLY A 136 -26.15 17.73 19.04
CA GLY A 136 -24.71 17.73 19.31
C GLY A 136 -23.84 17.01 18.28
N ASN A 137 -24.43 16.23 17.37
CA ASN A 137 -23.72 15.58 16.27
C ASN A 137 -24.64 15.40 15.04
N PRO A 138 -24.59 16.33 14.06
CA PRO A 138 -25.40 16.21 12.83
C PRO A 138 -24.98 15.04 11.94
N ASN A 139 -23.79 14.49 12.15
CA ASN A 139 -23.25 13.36 11.38
C ASN A 139 -23.41 12.02 12.11
N LYS A 140 -24.19 11.97 13.19
CA LYS A 140 -24.46 10.72 13.91
C LYS A 140 -25.16 9.74 12.96
N THR A 141 -24.72 8.49 12.96
CA THR A 141 -25.37 7.40 12.22
C THR A 141 -26.03 6.38 13.12
N THR A 142 -25.63 6.28 14.40
CA THR A 142 -26.17 5.32 15.35
C THR A 142 -27.58 5.69 15.82
N LEU A 143 -28.48 4.72 15.81
CA LEU A 143 -29.88 4.89 16.22
C LEU A 143 -29.99 4.96 17.75
N THR A 144 -30.85 5.88 18.20
CA THR A 144 -31.25 5.99 19.60
C THR A 144 -32.54 5.22 19.82
N ALA A 145 -32.58 4.35 20.82
CA ALA A 145 -33.72 3.48 21.09
C ALA A 145 -34.97 4.22 21.58
N LEU A 146 -34.79 5.20 22.46
CA LEU A 146 -35.89 5.90 23.12
C LEU A 146 -35.83 7.41 22.81
N LEU A 147 -36.53 7.82 21.76
CA LEU A 147 -36.71 9.22 21.39
C LEU A 147 -38.17 9.66 21.45
N LYS A 148 -38.40 10.83 22.02
CA LYS A 148 -39.68 11.55 21.88
C LYS A 148 -39.67 12.41 20.63
N GLU A 149 -40.85 12.85 20.20
CA GLU A 149 -40.95 13.84 19.15
C GLU A 149 -40.18 15.13 19.52
N GLY A 150 -39.40 15.63 18.58
CA GLY A 150 -38.51 16.77 18.77
C GLY A 150 -37.90 17.22 17.45
N THR A 151 -37.44 18.46 17.37
CA THR A 151 -36.97 19.10 16.13
C THR A 151 -35.71 18.46 15.54
N SER A 152 -34.95 17.72 16.34
CA SER A 152 -33.69 17.08 15.96
C SER A 152 -33.77 15.54 15.98
N HIS A 153 -34.98 14.99 16.14
CA HIS A 153 -35.24 13.56 16.21
C HIS A 153 -35.96 13.09 14.94
N PHE A 154 -35.33 12.20 14.20
CA PHE A 154 -35.90 11.63 12.98
C PHE A 154 -36.50 10.26 13.27
N LEU A 155 -37.82 10.26 13.49
CA LEU A 155 -38.57 9.09 13.98
C LEU A 155 -39.38 8.38 12.90
N ASP A 156 -39.52 9.01 11.73
CA ASP A 156 -40.44 8.57 10.68
C ASP A 156 -39.73 7.62 9.72
N TRP A 157 -40.23 6.39 9.68
CA TRP A 157 -39.73 5.31 8.85
C TRP A 157 -40.74 4.90 7.79
N TYR A 158 -40.28 4.39 6.66
CA TYR A 158 -41.14 3.72 5.70
C TYR A 158 -40.42 2.54 5.05
N PHE A 159 -41.21 1.60 4.56
CA PHE A 159 -40.68 0.43 3.87
C PHE A 159 -40.47 0.73 2.39
N VAL A 160 -39.42 0.13 1.84
CA VAL A 160 -39.04 0.21 0.43
C VAL A 160 -39.00 -1.21 -0.11
N SER A 161 -39.80 -1.50 -1.13
CA SER A 161 -39.83 -2.80 -1.78
C SER A 161 -38.48 -3.12 -2.42
N THR A 162 -38.20 -4.39 -2.70
CA THR A 162 -36.97 -4.78 -3.40
C THR A 162 -36.86 -4.14 -4.79
N ALA A 163 -37.98 -3.90 -5.48
CA ALA A 163 -38.02 -3.23 -6.78
C ALA A 163 -37.75 -1.73 -6.68
N ASP A 164 -38.37 -1.06 -5.70
CA ASP A 164 -38.14 0.37 -5.45
C ASP A 164 -36.72 0.63 -4.96
N TYR A 165 -36.17 -0.29 -4.15
CA TYR A 165 -34.79 -0.23 -3.69
C TYR A 165 -33.79 -0.40 -4.84
N ALA A 166 -34.05 -1.32 -5.77
CA ALA A 166 -33.22 -1.45 -6.98
C ALA A 166 -33.23 -0.17 -7.81
N THR A 167 -34.38 0.49 -7.94
CA THR A 167 -34.51 1.80 -8.61
C THR A 167 -33.74 2.89 -7.88
N TYR A 168 -33.85 2.93 -6.55
CA TYR A 168 -33.07 3.84 -5.71
C TYR A 168 -31.56 3.61 -5.87
N LEU A 169 -31.08 2.36 -5.84
CA LEU A 169 -29.67 2.05 -5.97
C LEU A 169 -29.11 2.52 -7.32
N ALA A 170 -29.83 2.32 -8.41
CA ALA A 170 -29.41 2.80 -9.73
C ALA A 170 -29.28 4.34 -9.74
N ALA A 171 -30.25 5.06 -9.15
CA ALA A 171 -30.17 6.52 -9.03
C ALA A 171 -29.06 6.98 -8.07
N PHE A 172 -28.85 6.24 -6.98
CA PHE A 172 -27.83 6.55 -5.98
C PHE A 172 -26.43 6.36 -6.55
N ASP A 173 -26.19 5.31 -7.33
CA ASP A 173 -24.89 5.07 -7.95
C ASP A 173 -24.54 6.17 -8.98
N ILE A 174 -25.52 6.81 -9.64
CA ILE A 174 -25.29 7.99 -10.50
C ILE A 174 -24.97 9.22 -9.64
N TYR A 175 -25.75 9.44 -8.58
CA TYR A 175 -25.52 10.53 -7.64
C TYR A 175 -24.12 10.48 -7.01
N ASP A 176 -23.71 9.29 -6.57
CA ASP A 176 -22.40 9.04 -5.96
C ASP A 176 -21.26 9.31 -6.96
N GLU A 177 -21.40 8.85 -8.21
CA GLU A 177 -20.43 9.14 -9.27
C GLU A 177 -20.33 10.65 -9.57
N ALA A 178 -21.45 11.37 -9.51
CA ALA A 178 -21.42 12.83 -9.66
C ALA A 178 -20.68 13.53 -8.52
N LEU A 179 -20.76 13.02 -7.29
CA LEU A 179 -19.95 13.52 -6.19
C LEU A 179 -18.46 13.23 -6.40
N THR A 180 -18.12 12.05 -6.92
CA THR A 180 -16.75 11.71 -7.34
C THR A 180 -16.22 12.69 -8.39
N LEU A 181 -17.01 13.00 -9.42
CA LEU A 181 -16.64 14.01 -10.42
C LEU A 181 -16.43 15.39 -9.79
N LYS A 182 -17.31 15.81 -8.88
CA LYS A 182 -17.13 17.10 -8.21
C LYS A 182 -15.86 17.13 -7.35
N ALA A 183 -15.55 16.04 -6.65
CA ALA A 183 -14.31 15.93 -5.88
C ALA A 183 -13.08 16.01 -6.78
N ALA A 184 -13.08 15.32 -7.93
CA ALA A 184 -11.99 15.38 -8.90
C ALA A 184 -11.79 16.80 -9.44
N ILE A 185 -12.87 17.49 -9.84
CA ILE A 185 -12.82 18.88 -10.30
C ILE A 185 -12.25 19.79 -9.21
N ASN A 186 -12.75 19.70 -7.98
CA ASN A 186 -12.27 20.53 -6.87
C ASN A 186 -10.78 20.29 -6.57
N HIS A 187 -10.31 19.04 -6.71
CA HIS A 187 -8.90 18.72 -6.56
C HIS A 187 -8.06 19.37 -7.66
N ALA A 188 -8.47 19.25 -8.93
CA ALA A 188 -7.79 19.91 -10.04
C ALA A 188 -7.76 21.45 -9.88
N GLU A 189 -8.84 22.06 -9.41
CA GLU A 189 -8.87 23.49 -9.07
C GLU A 189 -7.88 23.85 -7.95
N SER A 190 -7.77 22.99 -6.93
CA SER A 190 -6.82 23.19 -5.82
C SER A 190 -5.35 23.12 -6.25
N GLU A 191 -5.09 22.45 -7.37
CA GLU A 191 -3.77 22.35 -8.03
C GLU A 191 -3.48 23.54 -8.97
N GLY A 192 -4.46 24.42 -9.18
CA GLY A 192 -4.30 25.64 -9.97
C GLY A 192 -4.97 25.63 -11.34
N MET A 193 -5.62 24.53 -11.74
CA MET A 193 -6.42 24.49 -12.97
C MET A 193 -7.64 25.42 -12.87
N THR A 194 -8.03 25.99 -13.99
CA THR A 194 -9.14 26.94 -14.10
C THR A 194 -10.43 26.28 -14.62
N ASP A 195 -11.58 26.89 -14.35
CA ASP A 195 -12.88 26.47 -14.91
C ASP A 195 -12.87 26.34 -16.44
N SER A 196 -12.05 27.15 -17.12
CA SER A 196 -11.94 27.12 -18.57
C SER A 196 -11.20 25.87 -19.08
N GLU A 197 -10.27 25.34 -18.29
CA GLU A 197 -9.54 24.10 -18.61
C GLU A 197 -10.38 22.85 -18.35
N LEU A 198 -11.38 22.95 -17.47
CA LEU A 198 -12.29 21.86 -17.08
C LEU A 198 -13.73 22.03 -17.62
N ALA A 199 -13.90 22.85 -18.66
CA ALA A 199 -15.23 23.29 -19.12
C ALA A 199 -16.13 22.13 -19.60
N ALA A 200 -15.55 21.09 -20.19
CA ALA A 200 -16.29 19.91 -20.65
C ALA A 200 -16.80 19.09 -19.46
N GLU A 201 -15.97 18.92 -18.44
CA GLU A 201 -16.26 18.16 -17.23
C GLU A 201 -17.30 18.89 -16.37
N PHE A 202 -17.23 20.23 -16.29
CA PHE A 202 -18.28 21.06 -15.72
C PHE A 202 -19.61 20.92 -16.46
N THR A 203 -19.60 20.79 -17.79
CA THR A 203 -20.83 20.58 -18.58
C THR A 203 -21.48 19.26 -18.20
N VAL A 204 -20.70 18.17 -18.10
CA VAL A 204 -21.18 16.85 -17.67
C VAL A 204 -21.71 16.90 -16.25
N TYR A 205 -20.98 17.51 -15.30
CA TYR A 205 -21.41 17.63 -13.91
C TYR A 205 -22.68 18.48 -13.75
N ASN A 206 -22.82 19.57 -14.49
CA ASN A 206 -23.98 20.46 -14.37
C ASN A 206 -25.25 19.90 -15.02
N ASN A 207 -25.11 18.90 -15.90
CA ASN A 207 -26.24 18.17 -16.46
C ASN A 207 -26.67 17.04 -15.51
N THR A 208 -27.75 17.25 -14.74
CA THR A 208 -28.28 16.23 -13.81
C THR A 208 -28.94 15.03 -14.50
N ASN A 209 -28.97 15.01 -15.84
CA ASN A 209 -29.37 13.83 -16.62
C ASN A 209 -28.17 13.03 -17.15
N SER A 210 -26.94 13.44 -16.83
CA SER A 210 -25.74 12.67 -17.20
C SER A 210 -25.82 11.27 -16.62
N THR A 211 -25.50 10.29 -17.45
CA THR A 211 -25.43 8.88 -17.07
C THR A 211 -24.20 8.62 -16.20
N LYS A 212 -24.20 7.49 -15.49
CA LYS A 212 -23.03 7.06 -14.71
C LYS A 212 -21.77 6.94 -15.57
N ASP A 213 -21.90 6.42 -16.79
CA ASP A 213 -20.77 6.24 -17.71
C ASP A 213 -20.19 7.58 -18.17
N GLU A 214 -21.04 8.57 -18.47
CA GLU A 214 -20.60 9.94 -18.82
C GLU A 214 -19.88 10.60 -17.64
N LEU A 215 -20.39 10.44 -16.41
CA LEU A 215 -19.75 10.96 -15.20
C LEU A 215 -18.40 10.28 -14.95
N SER A 216 -18.33 8.95 -15.07
CA SER A 216 -17.10 8.17 -14.89
C SER A 216 -16.05 8.54 -15.95
N ALA A 217 -16.46 8.74 -17.20
CA ALA A 217 -15.59 9.20 -18.27
C ALA A 217 -15.07 10.62 -18.01
N ALA A 218 -15.91 11.52 -17.48
CA ALA A 218 -15.49 12.85 -17.07
C ALA A 218 -14.51 12.82 -15.88
N VAL A 219 -14.69 11.92 -14.90
CA VAL A 219 -13.72 11.72 -13.79
C VAL A 219 -12.35 11.36 -14.37
N ALA A 220 -12.30 10.38 -15.27
CA ALA A 220 -11.05 9.97 -15.91
C ALA A 220 -10.44 11.12 -16.75
N ALA A 221 -11.28 11.94 -17.40
CA ALA A 221 -10.82 13.11 -18.16
C ALA A 221 -10.20 14.18 -17.25
N VAL A 222 -10.81 14.51 -16.11
CA VAL A 222 -10.22 15.42 -15.11
C VAL A 222 -8.86 14.90 -14.65
N GLN A 223 -8.78 13.62 -14.26
CA GLN A 223 -7.55 13.01 -13.77
C GLN A 223 -6.43 13.08 -14.82
N LYS A 224 -6.75 12.78 -16.07
CA LYS A 224 -5.81 12.88 -17.18
C LYS A 224 -5.36 14.33 -17.42
N ALA A 225 -6.30 15.27 -17.48
CA ALA A 225 -5.99 16.69 -17.70
C ALA A 225 -5.14 17.27 -16.56
N LEU A 226 -5.40 16.85 -15.32
CA LEU A 226 -4.59 17.22 -14.16
C LEU A 226 -3.17 16.66 -14.26
N ALA A 227 -3.02 15.40 -14.66
CA ALA A 227 -1.70 14.81 -14.89
C ALA A 227 -0.91 15.63 -15.93
N GLU A 228 -1.51 15.93 -17.09
CA GLU A 228 -0.91 16.77 -18.14
C GLU A 228 -0.56 18.18 -17.63
N TYR A 229 -1.43 18.80 -16.84
CA TYR A 229 -1.17 20.09 -16.21
C TYR A 229 0.06 20.03 -15.28
N ILE A 230 0.13 19.03 -14.40
CA ILE A 230 1.26 18.85 -13.48
C ILE A 230 2.58 18.63 -14.26
N GLU A 231 2.54 17.89 -15.37
CA GLU A 231 3.72 17.68 -16.21
C GLU A 231 4.33 18.98 -16.75
N ASP A 232 3.50 19.97 -17.04
CA ASP A 232 3.93 21.26 -17.61
C ASP A 232 4.33 22.28 -16.54
N HIS A 233 4.01 22.03 -15.26
CA HIS A 233 4.25 22.96 -14.15
C HIS A 233 5.31 22.50 -13.14
N VAL A 234 5.68 21.21 -13.13
CA VAL A 234 6.72 20.67 -12.25
C VAL A 234 8.07 20.58 -12.97
N ASN A 235 9.14 20.97 -12.29
CA ASN A 235 10.50 20.90 -12.80
C ASN A 235 11.44 20.22 -11.78
N ALA A 236 12.59 19.73 -12.27
CA ALA A 236 13.51 18.92 -11.47
C ALA A 236 14.07 19.62 -10.21
N SER A 237 14.13 20.96 -10.21
CA SER A 237 14.63 21.75 -9.07
C SER A 237 13.57 22.01 -8.00
N ASP A 238 12.29 21.88 -8.35
CA ASP A 238 11.15 21.98 -7.45
C ASP A 238 10.20 20.79 -7.65
N PRO A 239 10.65 19.59 -7.26
CA PRO A 239 9.89 18.35 -7.44
C PRO A 239 8.67 18.29 -6.50
N LYS A 240 7.55 17.80 -7.03
CA LYS A 240 6.27 17.69 -6.32
C LYS A 240 6.17 16.39 -5.52
N ASP A 241 5.60 16.47 -4.32
CA ASP A 241 5.24 15.29 -3.53
C ASP A 241 3.92 14.71 -4.07
N GLU A 242 3.99 13.48 -4.56
CA GLU A 242 2.87 12.72 -5.12
C GLU A 242 2.59 11.45 -4.29
N THR A 243 3.02 11.44 -3.02
CA THR A 243 2.79 10.31 -2.10
C THR A 243 1.30 10.02 -1.91
N ALA A 244 0.43 11.02 -2.08
CA ALA A 244 -1.02 10.86 -2.05
C ALA A 244 -1.59 9.99 -3.18
N LEU A 245 -0.82 9.73 -4.25
CA LEU A 245 -1.18 8.75 -5.28
C LEU A 245 -1.05 7.31 -4.77
N LEU A 246 -0.31 7.10 -3.67
CA LEU A 246 -0.22 5.81 -3.00
C LEU A 246 -1.32 5.69 -1.95
N SER A 247 -2.04 4.58 -1.97
CA SER A 247 -2.93 4.18 -0.88
C SER A 247 -2.11 3.65 0.28
N ASP A 248 -2.43 4.09 1.50
CA ASP A 248 -1.86 3.58 2.76
C ASP A 248 -0.33 3.43 2.73
N PRO A 249 0.43 4.50 2.41
CA PRO A 249 1.88 4.42 2.25
C PRO A 249 2.67 4.25 3.56
N SER A 250 2.05 4.59 4.69
CA SER A 250 2.65 4.54 6.05
C SER A 250 2.12 3.40 6.91
N PHE A 251 1.09 2.66 6.47
CA PHE A 251 0.56 1.50 7.20
C PHE A 251 0.12 1.80 8.66
N ASP A 252 -0.21 3.06 8.98
CA ASP A 252 -0.46 3.55 10.34
C ASP A 252 -1.66 2.86 11.03
N ASP A 253 -2.59 2.31 10.24
CA ASP A 253 -3.76 1.60 10.73
C ASP A 253 -3.57 0.07 10.80
N ASN A 254 -2.34 -0.41 10.59
CA ASN A 254 -1.96 -1.82 10.54
C ASN A 254 -2.72 -2.61 9.46
N LYS A 255 -2.98 -1.97 8.32
CA LYS A 255 -3.52 -2.61 7.12
C LYS A 255 -2.59 -2.36 5.94
N ALA A 256 -2.95 -2.98 4.82
CA ALA A 256 -2.28 -2.84 3.54
C ALA A 256 -3.30 -2.32 2.50
N THR A 257 -4.06 -1.29 2.86
CA THR A 257 -5.22 -0.86 2.07
C THR A 257 -4.75 -0.35 0.70
N GLY A 258 -5.33 -0.89 -0.38
CA GLY A 258 -4.93 -0.56 -1.75
C GLY A 258 -3.69 -1.29 -2.27
N TRP A 259 -2.99 -2.07 -1.42
CA TRP A 259 -1.89 -2.92 -1.84
C TRP A 259 -2.35 -4.34 -2.17
N SER A 260 -1.61 -5.00 -3.06
CA SER A 260 -1.87 -6.32 -3.62
C SER A 260 -0.67 -7.25 -3.46
N GLY A 261 -0.90 -8.54 -3.71
CA GLY A 261 0.13 -9.57 -3.66
C GLY A 261 0.23 -10.24 -2.28
N THR A 262 1.45 -10.42 -1.80
CA THR A 262 1.73 -11.14 -0.56
C THR A 262 1.43 -10.24 0.64
N THR A 263 0.51 -10.66 1.51
CA THR A 263 0.15 -9.88 2.71
C THR A 263 1.31 -9.85 3.72
N PRO A 264 1.77 -8.66 4.14
CA PRO A 264 2.77 -8.52 5.20
C PRO A 264 2.19 -8.85 6.57
N GLY A 265 3.08 -9.10 7.53
CA GLY A 265 2.72 -9.13 8.95
C GLY A 265 2.63 -7.71 9.49
N PHE A 266 1.60 -7.48 10.30
CA PHE A 266 1.45 -6.29 11.15
C PHE A 266 1.46 -6.72 12.62
N GLN A 267 2.00 -5.88 13.49
CA GLN A 267 1.91 -6.04 14.94
C GLN A 267 1.33 -4.76 15.56
N SER A 268 1.57 -4.48 16.84
CA SER A 268 1.08 -3.24 17.49
C SER A 268 1.87 -1.97 17.13
N TYR A 269 2.63 -1.98 16.02
CA TYR A 269 3.53 -0.90 15.57
C TYR A 269 3.25 -0.60 14.10
N THR A 270 3.42 0.64 13.65
CA THR A 270 3.01 1.14 12.33
C THR A 270 3.94 0.74 11.17
N ASN A 271 4.55 -0.45 11.23
CA ASN A 271 5.42 -0.94 10.14
C ASN A 271 5.02 -2.35 9.70
N ALA A 272 5.46 -2.72 8.49
CA ALA A 272 5.09 -3.96 7.83
C ALA A 272 6.31 -4.89 7.69
N GLU A 273 6.12 -6.19 7.91
CA GLU A 273 7.21 -7.17 7.81
C GLU A 273 6.92 -8.40 6.93
N PHE A 274 7.99 -8.93 6.35
CA PHE A 274 8.07 -10.29 5.83
C PHE A 274 9.19 -11.04 6.54
N TYR A 275 8.84 -12.08 7.29
CA TYR A 275 9.80 -12.96 7.98
C TYR A 275 9.80 -14.35 7.35
N ASN A 276 10.98 -14.87 7.01
CA ASN A 276 11.20 -16.23 6.50
C ASN A 276 10.26 -16.60 5.32
N LYS A 277 10.21 -15.72 4.31
CA LYS A 277 9.18 -15.79 3.26
C LYS A 277 9.64 -15.20 1.92
N ASN A 278 9.18 -15.78 0.81
CA ASN A 278 9.15 -15.15 -0.52
C ASN A 278 7.92 -14.27 -0.65
N TYR A 279 8.08 -13.10 -1.23
CA TYR A 279 6.98 -12.16 -1.34
C TYR A 279 7.09 -11.33 -2.62
N ASN A 280 5.92 -10.88 -3.05
CA ASN A 280 5.76 -9.80 -4.01
C ASN A 280 4.58 -8.97 -3.52
N PHE A 281 4.84 -7.75 -3.08
CA PHE A 281 3.86 -6.83 -2.48
C PHE A 281 3.92 -5.50 -3.21
N TYR A 282 2.79 -5.06 -3.75
CA TYR A 282 2.79 -3.98 -4.73
C TYR A 282 1.48 -3.21 -4.80
N GLN A 283 1.53 -2.03 -5.38
CA GLN A 283 0.37 -1.22 -5.73
C GLN A 283 0.44 -0.84 -7.21
N ASP A 284 -0.69 -0.94 -7.90
CA ASP A 284 -0.87 -0.38 -9.25
C ASP A 284 -1.39 1.05 -9.11
N VAL A 285 -0.66 2.01 -9.69
CA VAL A 285 -0.98 3.43 -9.66
C VAL A 285 -1.21 3.88 -11.10
N ASN A 286 -2.36 4.51 -11.35
CA ASN A 286 -2.81 4.90 -12.68
C ASN A 286 -3.07 6.41 -12.73
N ASN A 287 -3.21 6.95 -13.95
CA ASN A 287 -3.51 8.37 -14.21
C ASN A 287 -2.45 9.31 -13.58
N THR A 288 -1.19 8.90 -13.58
CA THR A 288 -0.08 9.69 -13.03
C THR A 288 0.56 10.58 -14.10
N PRO A 289 1.12 11.75 -13.77
CA PRO A 289 1.96 12.53 -14.69
C PRO A 289 3.05 11.66 -15.37
N ASN A 290 3.30 11.82 -16.66
CA ASN A 290 4.44 11.19 -17.34
C ASN A 290 5.73 11.92 -17.03
N GLY A 291 6.79 11.19 -16.75
CA GLY A 291 8.10 11.77 -16.44
C GLY A 291 8.83 11.01 -15.35
N VAL A 292 9.83 11.66 -14.77
CA VAL A 292 10.75 11.06 -13.80
C VAL A 292 10.18 11.15 -12.39
N TYR A 293 10.25 10.03 -11.68
CA TYR A 293 9.86 9.88 -10.29
C TYR A 293 11.03 9.35 -9.46
N ALA A 294 10.98 9.63 -8.16
CA ALA A 294 11.72 8.88 -7.15
C ALA A 294 10.74 8.16 -6.23
N LEU A 295 10.82 6.83 -6.20
CA LEU A 295 10.18 6.01 -5.18
C LEU A 295 11.14 5.88 -4.01
N SER A 296 10.70 6.22 -2.80
CA SER A 296 11.46 5.94 -1.59
C SER A 296 10.68 5.07 -0.62
N VAL A 297 11.41 4.33 0.20
CA VAL A 297 10.87 3.51 1.28
C VAL A 297 11.87 3.42 2.42
N THR A 298 11.40 3.48 3.65
CA THR A 298 12.25 3.20 4.81
C THR A 298 12.23 1.71 5.06
N ALA A 299 13.32 1.02 4.75
CA ALA A 299 13.34 -0.45 4.76
C ALA A 299 14.75 -1.03 4.93
N PHE A 300 14.83 -2.20 5.56
CA PHE A 300 16.04 -3.01 5.53
C PHE A 300 15.74 -4.48 5.26
N TYR A 301 16.78 -5.18 4.79
CA TYR A 301 16.81 -6.63 4.71
C TYR A 301 17.88 -7.22 5.65
N ARG A 302 17.47 -8.18 6.46
CA ARG A 302 18.36 -9.04 7.24
C ARG A 302 18.46 -10.38 6.54
N TYR A 303 19.64 -10.65 5.98
CA TYR A 303 19.98 -11.89 5.29
C TYR A 303 20.15 -13.04 6.31
N GLY A 304 19.03 -13.70 6.68
CA GLY A 304 19.00 -14.75 7.70
C GLY A 304 19.10 -14.22 9.13
N SER A 305 19.87 -14.91 9.97
CA SER A 305 20.13 -14.45 11.34
C SER A 305 21.08 -13.25 11.36
N THR A 306 21.16 -12.54 12.48
CA THR A 306 22.04 -11.36 12.63
C THR A 306 23.51 -11.68 12.32
N ASP A 307 24.03 -12.84 12.73
CA ASP A 307 25.40 -13.26 12.41
C ASP A 307 25.61 -13.57 10.92
N ILE A 308 24.62 -14.19 10.27
CA ILE A 308 24.67 -14.50 8.82
C ILE A 308 24.61 -13.20 8.02
N ALA A 309 23.70 -12.29 8.38
CA ALA A 309 23.57 -10.99 7.75
C ALA A 309 24.86 -10.15 7.87
N TYR A 310 25.58 -10.25 8.99
CA TYR A 310 26.87 -9.56 9.14
C TYR A 310 27.96 -10.14 8.23
N LYS A 311 27.98 -11.45 8.01
CA LYS A 311 28.91 -12.09 7.07
C LYS A 311 28.65 -11.62 5.64
N HIS A 312 27.38 -11.62 5.21
CA HIS A 312 26.98 -11.11 3.89
C HIS A 312 27.34 -9.63 3.72
N PHE A 313 27.09 -8.81 4.75
CA PHE A 313 27.47 -7.40 4.74
C PHE A 313 28.99 -7.20 4.57
N LYS A 314 29.82 -7.95 5.31
CA LYS A 314 31.29 -7.89 5.17
C LYS A 314 31.78 -8.33 3.80
N ASN A 315 31.09 -9.29 3.18
CA ASN A 315 31.40 -9.79 1.85
C ASN A 315 30.84 -8.90 0.74
N ASN A 316 30.09 -7.85 1.08
CA ASN A 316 29.40 -6.99 0.13
C ASN A 316 28.42 -7.78 -0.79
N ASP A 317 27.80 -8.82 -0.25
CA ASP A 317 26.82 -9.63 -0.97
C ASP A 317 25.56 -8.82 -1.26
N LYS A 318 25.00 -8.98 -2.47
CA LYS A 318 23.77 -8.29 -2.87
C LYS A 318 22.59 -8.72 -2.00
N SER A 319 21.76 -7.74 -1.62
CA SER A 319 20.48 -7.99 -0.97
C SER A 319 19.57 -8.82 -1.88
N LEU A 320 18.85 -9.78 -1.31
CA LEU A 320 17.85 -10.56 -2.04
C LEU A 320 16.51 -9.82 -2.12
N ALA A 321 16.26 -8.91 -1.18
CA ALA A 321 15.07 -8.07 -1.15
C ALA A 321 15.30 -6.83 -2.01
N ASN A 322 14.39 -6.59 -2.94
CA ASN A 322 14.43 -5.44 -3.83
C ASN A 322 13.11 -4.68 -3.73
N PHE A 323 13.17 -3.38 -3.87
CA PHE A 323 12.01 -2.59 -4.25
C PHE A 323 12.10 -2.28 -5.75
N TYR A 324 10.96 -2.13 -6.40
CA TYR A 324 10.87 -2.11 -7.85
C TYR A 324 9.79 -1.17 -8.35
N ALA A 325 9.98 -0.73 -9.59
CA ALA A 325 9.05 0.06 -10.36
C ALA A 325 8.93 -0.56 -11.75
N LYS A 326 7.71 -0.85 -12.18
CA LYS A 326 7.41 -1.37 -13.51
C LYS A 326 6.53 -0.39 -14.26
N THR A 327 6.97 0.04 -15.45
CA THR A 327 6.26 0.99 -16.32
C THR A 327 6.26 0.45 -17.74
N GLY A 328 5.08 0.21 -18.32
CA GLY A 328 4.93 -0.54 -19.57
C GLY A 328 5.67 -1.90 -19.55
N THR A 329 6.66 -2.05 -20.44
CA THR A 329 7.53 -3.23 -20.54
C THR A 329 8.77 -3.17 -19.66
N ASP A 330 9.12 -1.99 -19.15
CA ASP A 330 10.33 -1.76 -18.38
C ASP A 330 10.13 -2.11 -16.91
N SER A 331 11.19 -2.64 -16.29
CA SER A 331 11.22 -2.95 -14.86
C SER A 331 12.56 -2.53 -14.29
N LEU A 332 12.51 -1.63 -13.31
CA LEU A 332 13.67 -1.19 -12.54
C LEU A 332 13.58 -1.81 -11.15
N THR A 333 14.71 -2.29 -10.66
CA THR A 333 14.84 -2.92 -9.35
C THR A 333 16.04 -2.34 -8.63
N GLN A 334 15.88 -2.04 -7.35
CA GLN A 334 16.97 -1.65 -6.48
C GLN A 334 16.95 -2.48 -5.20
N SER A 335 18.13 -2.94 -4.80
CA SER A 335 18.32 -3.68 -3.56
C SER A 335 18.02 -2.79 -2.36
N ILE A 336 17.32 -3.37 -1.40
CA ILE A 336 17.07 -2.74 -0.10
C ILE A 336 18.34 -2.84 0.73
N SER A 337 18.64 -1.77 1.47
CA SER A 337 19.74 -1.71 2.43
C SER A 337 19.84 -2.96 3.29
N SER A 338 21.07 -3.42 3.50
CA SER A 338 21.36 -4.39 4.55
C SER A 338 20.99 -3.82 5.91
N ILE A 339 20.53 -4.65 6.83
CA ILE A 339 20.31 -4.26 8.23
C ILE A 339 21.58 -3.66 8.88
N PHE A 340 22.78 -3.96 8.37
CA PHE A 340 24.02 -3.40 8.92
C PHE A 340 24.40 -2.02 8.38
N GLU A 341 23.78 -1.54 7.31
CA GLU A 341 24.04 -0.18 6.79
C GLU A 341 23.54 0.90 7.75
N GLY A 342 22.42 0.63 8.44
CA GLY A 342 21.86 1.49 9.48
C GLY A 342 22.26 1.10 10.90
N ALA A 343 23.24 0.22 11.10
CA ALA A 343 23.64 -0.21 12.45
C ALA A 343 24.26 0.94 13.28
N THR A 344 24.22 0.81 14.60
CA THR A 344 24.75 1.80 15.56
C THR A 344 25.81 1.19 16.47
N LYS A 345 26.75 1.99 16.96
CA LYS A 345 27.72 1.55 17.98
C LYS A 345 27.11 1.42 19.38
N ASN A 346 26.08 2.22 19.65
CA ASN A 346 25.32 2.18 20.90
C ASN A 346 23.87 1.86 20.56
N MET A 347 23.23 1.04 21.39
CA MET A 347 21.80 0.78 21.30
C MET A 347 20.99 2.08 21.26
N ILE A 348 19.91 2.10 20.46
CA ILE A 348 18.90 3.15 20.57
C ILE A 348 18.11 2.98 21.88
N GLY A 349 17.96 1.75 22.36
CA GLY A 349 17.38 1.45 23.67
C GLY A 349 15.86 1.27 23.67
N THR A 350 15.26 1.09 22.50
CA THR A 350 13.82 0.85 22.31
C THR A 350 13.61 -0.47 21.56
N GLY A 351 12.74 -1.33 22.09
CA GLY A 351 12.53 -2.67 21.54
C GLY A 351 13.71 -3.61 21.78
N ASN A 352 13.77 -4.69 20.99
CA ASN A 352 14.84 -5.66 21.07
C ASN A 352 15.87 -5.38 19.97
N GLU A 353 17.12 -5.19 20.36
CA GLU A 353 18.25 -5.03 19.45
C GLU A 353 19.20 -6.24 19.60
N ALA A 354 19.95 -6.54 18.55
CA ALA A 354 20.95 -7.61 18.53
C ALA A 354 22.27 -7.10 17.96
N HIS A 355 23.36 -7.80 18.27
CA HIS A 355 24.65 -7.62 17.60
C HIS A 355 25.33 -8.99 17.43
N PRO A 356 26.05 -9.23 16.32
CA PRO A 356 26.92 -10.39 16.17
C PRO A 356 28.05 -10.40 17.20
N SER A 357 28.64 -11.57 17.49
CA SER A 357 29.81 -11.68 18.39
C SER A 357 31.03 -10.91 17.89
N ASP A 358 31.15 -10.77 16.58
CA ASP A 358 32.35 -10.28 15.91
C ASP A 358 32.32 -8.76 15.66
N THR A 359 31.34 -8.05 16.20
CA THR A 359 31.18 -6.61 16.05
C THR A 359 30.47 -5.97 17.24
N THR A 360 30.67 -4.68 17.44
CA THR A 360 29.95 -3.86 18.43
C THR A 360 28.78 -3.10 17.81
N LEU A 361 28.36 -3.49 16.60
CA LEU A 361 27.28 -2.85 15.86
C LEU A 361 25.93 -3.48 16.24
N TYR A 362 25.06 -2.67 16.82
CA TYR A 362 23.68 -3.01 17.15
C TYR A 362 22.78 -2.77 15.96
N VAL A 363 21.84 -3.69 15.79
CA VAL A 363 20.79 -3.67 14.77
C VAL A 363 19.43 -4.02 15.38
N PRO A 364 18.31 -3.61 14.76
CA PRO A 364 16.99 -4.04 15.18
C PRO A 364 16.84 -5.57 15.18
N ASN A 365 16.09 -6.10 16.14
CA ASN A 365 15.75 -7.52 16.21
C ASN A 365 14.24 -7.77 16.45
N ASN A 366 13.43 -6.71 16.44
CA ASN A 366 11.97 -6.77 16.38
C ASN A 366 11.40 -5.50 15.74
N MET A 367 10.11 -5.52 15.40
CA MET A 367 9.40 -4.41 14.75
C MET A 367 9.48 -3.08 15.53
N GLN A 368 9.44 -3.14 16.87
CA GLN A 368 9.58 -1.96 17.74
C GLN A 368 10.96 -1.29 17.62
N ALA A 369 12.04 -2.09 17.60
CA ALA A 369 13.38 -1.55 17.39
C ALA A 369 13.53 -1.02 15.97
N ALA A 370 12.94 -1.66 14.97
CA ALA A 370 12.98 -1.18 13.59
C ALA A 370 12.33 0.20 13.46
N GLU A 371 11.13 0.38 14.04
CA GLU A 371 10.44 1.68 14.13
C GLU A 371 11.34 2.76 14.77
N ALA A 372 12.01 2.43 15.88
CA ALA A 372 12.92 3.36 16.54
C ALA A 372 14.12 3.77 15.67
N TYR A 373 14.65 2.85 14.86
CA TYR A 373 15.71 3.16 13.90
C TYR A 373 15.19 3.97 12.70
N PHE A 374 13.99 3.67 12.21
CA PHE A 374 13.33 4.42 11.14
C PHE A 374 13.08 5.87 11.59
N ASN A 375 12.55 6.07 12.80
CA ASN A 375 12.37 7.39 13.42
C ASN A 375 13.69 8.14 13.67
N ALA A 376 14.81 7.41 13.76
CA ALA A 376 16.16 7.99 13.82
C ALA A 376 16.76 8.33 12.44
N GLY A 377 15.96 8.24 11.36
CA GLY A 377 16.37 8.60 9.99
C GLY A 377 17.28 7.57 9.32
N ARG A 378 17.19 6.29 9.72
CA ARG A 378 18.02 5.20 9.17
C ARG A 378 17.24 4.38 8.14
N TYR A 379 17.98 3.71 7.26
CA TYR A 379 17.43 2.77 6.26
C TYR A 379 16.52 3.41 5.20
N GLY A 380 16.79 4.66 4.82
CA GLY A 380 16.13 5.28 3.67
C GLY A 380 16.66 4.70 2.36
N ASN A 381 15.76 4.23 1.51
CA ASN A 381 16.07 3.72 0.17
C ASN A 381 15.35 4.60 -0.86
N THR A 382 16.00 4.92 -1.98
CA THR A 382 15.42 5.74 -3.05
C THR A 382 15.85 5.22 -4.41
N MET A 383 14.88 5.02 -5.30
CA MET A 383 15.09 4.63 -6.70
C MET A 383 14.41 5.61 -7.63
N PHE A 384 15.14 6.05 -8.65
CA PHE A 384 14.59 6.82 -9.75
C PHE A 384 14.07 5.91 -10.87
N PHE A 385 12.96 6.31 -11.46
CA PHE A 385 12.34 5.66 -12.63
C PHE A 385 11.53 6.69 -13.42
N SER A 386 11.01 6.31 -14.59
CA SER A 386 10.03 7.12 -15.29
C SER A 386 8.87 6.30 -15.86
N THR A 387 7.73 6.95 -16.01
CA THR A 387 6.58 6.43 -16.76
C THR A 387 6.28 7.32 -17.98
N GLU A 388 5.80 6.69 -19.05
CA GLU A 388 5.41 7.31 -20.32
C GLU A 388 3.99 6.90 -20.75
N ASP A 389 3.32 6.04 -19.97
CA ASP A 389 1.98 5.52 -20.22
C ASP A 389 0.99 5.86 -19.10
N ASN A 390 1.32 6.84 -18.25
CA ASN A 390 0.56 7.31 -17.08
C ASN A 390 0.25 6.22 -16.04
N ASN A 391 0.92 5.06 -16.13
CA ASN A 391 0.69 3.93 -15.26
C ASN A 391 2.01 3.41 -14.70
N MET A 392 1.96 2.87 -13.50
CA MET A 392 3.11 2.25 -12.86
C MET A 392 2.68 1.19 -11.85
N ARG A 393 3.51 0.16 -11.68
CA ARG A 393 3.44 -0.74 -10.54
C ARG A 393 4.66 -0.53 -9.67
N LEU A 394 4.42 -0.22 -8.41
CA LEU A 394 5.46 0.04 -7.41
C LEU A 394 5.37 -1.03 -6.33
N GLY A 395 6.51 -1.53 -5.85
CA GLY A 395 6.46 -2.59 -4.85
C GLY A 395 7.79 -3.05 -4.30
N ILE A 396 7.72 -4.10 -3.50
CA ILE A 396 8.82 -4.78 -2.85
C ILE A 396 8.70 -6.29 -3.10
N ALA A 397 9.80 -6.93 -3.50
CA ALA A 397 9.81 -8.33 -3.88
C ALA A 397 11.10 -9.06 -3.45
N LYS A 398 10.96 -10.36 -3.24
CA LYS A 398 12.05 -11.31 -2.98
C LYS A 398 11.63 -12.72 -3.40
N ASP A 399 12.45 -13.35 -4.24
CA ASP A 399 12.14 -14.64 -4.87
C ASP A 399 12.74 -15.86 -4.18
N SER A 400 13.50 -15.67 -3.09
CA SER A 400 14.10 -16.76 -2.32
C SER A 400 13.97 -16.57 -0.81
N THR A 401 13.73 -17.66 -0.10
CA THR A 401 13.51 -17.67 1.35
C THR A 401 14.77 -18.18 1.99
N ILE A 402 15.37 -17.36 2.84
CA ILE A 402 16.50 -17.75 3.68
C ILE A 402 15.97 -17.93 5.09
N SER A 403 16.40 -19.00 5.76
CA SER A 403 15.95 -19.28 7.12
C SER A 403 16.21 -18.09 8.03
N THR A 404 15.17 -17.64 8.73
CA THR A 404 15.19 -16.49 9.66
C THR A 404 15.42 -15.10 9.03
N ASP A 405 15.38 -15.01 7.70
CA ASP A 405 15.49 -13.72 7.03
C ASP A 405 14.30 -12.81 7.31
N TRP A 406 14.55 -11.52 7.16
CA TRP A 406 13.59 -10.52 7.59
C TRP A 406 13.70 -9.27 6.73
N THR A 407 12.60 -8.92 6.09
CA THR A 407 12.42 -7.61 5.47
C THR A 407 11.39 -6.87 6.28
N ILE A 408 11.71 -5.65 6.68
CA ILE A 408 10.78 -4.73 7.33
C ILE A 408 10.85 -3.39 6.63
N PHE A 409 9.69 -2.79 6.44
CA PHE A 409 9.53 -1.58 5.66
C PHE A 409 8.36 -0.74 6.16
N ASP A 410 8.45 0.55 5.87
CA ASP A 410 7.47 1.55 6.21
C ASP A 410 7.68 2.80 5.32
N ASN A 411 6.70 3.70 5.30
CA ASN A 411 6.76 5.03 4.73
C ASN A 411 7.23 5.04 3.27
N PHE A 412 6.43 4.45 2.38
CA PHE A 412 6.60 4.67 0.96
C PHE A 412 6.34 6.14 0.63
N THR A 413 7.20 6.76 -0.17
CA THR A 413 6.98 8.10 -0.70
C THR A 413 7.22 8.12 -2.19
N LEU A 414 6.47 8.99 -2.88
CA LEU A 414 6.57 9.14 -4.32
C LEU A 414 6.78 10.62 -4.63
N LYS A 415 7.90 10.94 -5.27
CA LYS A 415 8.24 12.30 -5.64
C LYS A 415 8.35 12.44 -7.14
N TYR A 416 7.67 13.42 -7.73
CA TYR A 416 7.66 13.69 -9.17
C TYR A 416 8.61 14.84 -9.51
N TYR A 417 9.52 14.60 -10.47
CA TYR A 417 10.57 15.55 -10.87
C TYR A 417 10.30 16.24 -12.22
N GLY A 418 9.18 15.93 -12.88
CA GLY A 418 8.88 16.46 -14.21
C GLY A 418 9.37 15.57 -15.36
N LYS A 419 9.11 16.02 -16.59
CA LYS A 419 9.51 15.35 -17.85
C LYS A 419 10.66 16.04 -18.60
N SER A 420 11.30 17.03 -17.98
CA SER A 420 12.37 17.80 -18.63
C SER A 420 13.69 17.03 -18.72
N GLU A 421 14.61 17.48 -19.59
CA GLU A 421 15.97 16.91 -19.68
C GLU A 421 16.69 16.93 -18.33
N ASP A 422 16.51 17.98 -17.53
CA ASP A 422 17.15 18.10 -16.22
C ASP A 422 16.65 17.02 -15.24
N ALA A 423 15.39 16.59 -15.35
CA ALA A 423 14.86 15.48 -14.55
C ALA A 423 15.56 14.16 -14.91
N TYR A 424 15.80 13.92 -16.21
CA TYR A 424 16.55 12.74 -16.66
C TYR A 424 18.03 12.79 -16.31
N LYS A 425 18.67 13.96 -16.38
CA LYS A 425 20.05 14.16 -15.92
C LYS A 425 20.19 13.89 -14.42
N LEU A 426 19.19 14.27 -13.62
CA LEU A 426 19.15 13.95 -12.20
C LEU A 426 19.08 12.43 -11.97
N TRP A 427 18.25 11.73 -12.74
CA TRP A 427 18.23 10.26 -12.71
C TRP A 427 19.59 9.68 -13.14
N GLY A 428 20.21 10.19 -14.20
CA GLY A 428 21.54 9.77 -14.64
C GLY A 428 22.63 9.99 -13.58
N GLN A 429 22.57 11.11 -12.86
CA GLN A 429 23.45 11.38 -11.73
C GLN A 429 23.24 10.37 -10.60
N ASN A 430 21.98 10.06 -10.25
CA ASN A 430 21.68 9.02 -9.26
C ASN A 430 22.20 7.62 -9.68
N VAL A 431 22.09 7.27 -10.97
CA VAL A 431 22.63 6.01 -11.52
C VAL A 431 24.15 5.93 -11.35
N LYS A 432 24.86 7.05 -11.54
CA LYS A 432 26.31 7.16 -11.31
C LYS A 432 26.67 7.08 -9.83
N ASP A 433 25.94 7.78 -8.97
CA ASP A 433 26.23 7.84 -7.53
C ASP A 433 26.03 6.49 -6.83
N ASN A 434 25.12 5.66 -7.35
CA ASN A 434 24.86 4.31 -6.85
C ASN A 434 25.65 3.21 -7.59
N ALA A 435 26.61 3.58 -8.43
CA ALA A 435 27.46 2.62 -9.13
C ALA A 435 28.49 1.97 -8.19
N LEU A 436 28.88 0.72 -8.46
CA LEU A 436 29.93 0.04 -7.69
C LEU A 436 31.26 0.78 -7.82
N ASN A 437 31.99 0.93 -6.70
CA ASN A 437 33.27 1.61 -6.71
C ASN A 437 34.43 0.60 -6.76
N PHE A 438 35.14 0.56 -7.88
CA PHE A 438 36.31 -0.30 -8.08
C PHE A 438 37.65 0.44 -7.92
N ASN A 439 37.64 1.70 -7.51
CA ASN A 439 38.88 2.48 -7.26
C ASN A 439 39.59 2.04 -5.98
N THR A 440 38.89 1.32 -5.11
CA THR A 440 39.42 0.77 -3.87
C THR A 440 38.93 -0.65 -3.73
N LEU A 441 39.85 -1.61 -3.75
CA LEU A 441 39.55 -3.03 -3.55
C LEU A 441 39.94 -3.49 -2.14
N PRO A 442 39.31 -4.55 -1.62
CA PRO A 442 39.77 -5.27 -0.44
C PRO A 442 41.27 -5.61 -0.52
N LYS A 443 41.88 -5.69 0.66
CA LYS A 443 43.28 -6.11 0.79
C LYS A 443 43.44 -7.49 0.15
N ASP A 444 44.44 -7.62 -0.72
CA ASP A 444 44.80 -8.82 -1.48
C ASP A 444 43.97 -9.09 -2.75
N GLU A 445 42.97 -8.27 -3.10
CA GLU A 445 42.31 -8.33 -4.42
C GLU A 445 43.07 -7.53 -5.48
N ILE A 446 43.08 -8.05 -6.71
CA ILE A 446 43.75 -7.44 -7.87
C ILE A 446 42.74 -7.35 -9.01
N VAL A 447 42.82 -6.27 -9.77
CA VAL A 447 42.03 -6.04 -10.98
C VAL A 447 42.90 -5.41 -12.04
N THR A 448 42.58 -5.69 -13.29
CA THR A 448 43.19 -5.05 -14.46
C THR A 448 42.78 -3.58 -14.53
N THR A 449 43.76 -2.67 -14.44
CA THR A 449 43.53 -1.22 -14.29
C THR A 449 42.72 -0.61 -15.45
N GLY A 450 43.00 -1.03 -16.69
CA GLY A 450 42.29 -0.54 -17.88
C GLY A 450 40.78 -0.84 -17.88
N LEU A 451 40.32 -1.90 -17.20
CA LEU A 451 38.88 -2.18 -17.05
C LEU A 451 38.22 -1.17 -16.12
N VAL A 452 38.87 -0.84 -15.00
CA VAL A 452 38.40 0.16 -14.03
C VAL A 452 38.36 1.56 -14.67
N ASP A 453 39.40 1.93 -15.41
CA ASP A 453 39.44 3.21 -16.12
C ASP A 453 38.31 3.34 -17.14
N ASN A 454 38.08 2.28 -17.94
CA ASN A 454 37.00 2.28 -18.93
C ASN A 454 35.62 2.38 -18.28
N TYR A 455 35.42 1.69 -17.15
CA TYR A 455 34.19 1.77 -16.37
C TYR A 455 33.96 3.18 -15.80
N ASN A 456 34.98 3.78 -15.18
CA ASN A 456 34.89 5.13 -14.63
C ASN A 456 34.63 6.19 -15.71
N GLN A 457 35.27 6.07 -16.87
CA GLN A 457 35.01 6.94 -18.02
C GLN A 457 33.56 6.82 -18.49
N TYR A 458 33.03 5.60 -18.55
CA TYR A 458 31.63 5.38 -18.91
C TYR A 458 30.65 5.95 -17.87
N LEU A 459 30.90 5.72 -16.58
CA LEU A 459 30.10 6.31 -15.50
C LEU A 459 30.04 7.84 -15.60
N ALA A 460 31.13 8.49 -16.02
CA ALA A 460 31.18 9.93 -16.16
C ALA A 460 30.24 10.49 -17.24
N THR A 461 29.79 9.68 -18.22
CA THR A 461 28.88 10.12 -19.29
C THR A 461 27.40 9.98 -18.93
N ILE A 462 27.07 9.16 -17.92
CA ILE A 462 25.67 8.88 -17.56
C ILE A 462 24.88 10.13 -17.12
N PRO A 463 25.46 11.09 -16.36
CA PRO A 463 24.73 12.30 -15.96
C PRO A 463 24.29 13.22 -17.10
N ASP A 464 24.81 13.03 -18.32
CA ASP A 464 24.44 13.84 -19.49
C ASP A 464 23.25 13.26 -20.29
N MET A 465 22.73 12.10 -19.89
CA MET A 465 21.59 11.45 -20.54
C MET A 465 20.29 12.20 -20.24
N THR A 466 19.46 12.39 -21.28
CA THR A 466 18.28 13.26 -21.23
C THR A 466 16.96 12.55 -21.51
N THR A 467 16.98 11.23 -21.74
CA THR A 467 15.78 10.43 -22.00
C THR A 467 15.75 9.12 -21.22
N LYS A 468 14.56 8.55 -21.05
CA LYS A 468 14.35 7.22 -20.45
C LYS A 468 15.19 6.15 -21.16
N GLU A 469 15.10 6.06 -22.48
CA GLU A 469 15.81 5.06 -23.30
C GLU A 469 17.33 5.11 -23.10
N GLN A 470 17.89 6.33 -23.07
CA GLN A 470 19.32 6.54 -22.81
C GLN A 470 19.73 6.05 -21.43
N ILE A 471 18.97 6.41 -20.39
CA ILE A 471 19.26 6.00 -19.01
C ILE A 471 19.14 4.47 -18.85
N MET A 472 18.08 3.87 -19.39
CA MET A 472 17.87 2.42 -19.32
C MET A 472 19.01 1.65 -20.02
N THR A 473 19.44 2.13 -21.19
CA THR A 473 20.62 1.59 -21.90
C THR A 473 21.89 1.77 -21.07
N ALA A 474 22.02 2.91 -20.38
CA ALA A 474 23.18 3.21 -19.55
C ALA A 474 23.27 2.30 -18.32
N ILE A 475 22.16 2.04 -17.64
CA ILE A 475 22.06 1.10 -16.52
C ILE A 475 22.53 -0.30 -16.96
N LYS A 476 21.99 -0.81 -18.07
CA LYS A 476 22.39 -2.12 -18.59
C LYS A 476 23.90 -2.19 -18.90
N THR A 477 24.42 -1.20 -19.62
CA THR A 477 25.84 -1.16 -20.00
C THR A 477 26.75 -1.02 -18.79
N ARG A 478 26.36 -0.21 -17.80
CA ARG A 478 27.08 -0.08 -16.52
C ARG A 478 27.18 -1.43 -15.83
N ASP A 479 26.08 -2.16 -15.74
CA ASP A 479 26.03 -3.45 -15.04
C ASP A 479 26.87 -4.52 -15.75
N GLU A 480 26.84 -4.56 -17.09
CA GLU A 480 27.71 -5.44 -17.90
C GLU A 480 29.20 -5.15 -17.70
N LYS A 481 29.58 -3.87 -17.64
CA LYS A 481 30.98 -3.46 -17.36
C LYS A 481 31.40 -3.79 -15.93
N ALA A 482 30.51 -3.56 -14.96
CA ALA A 482 30.78 -3.91 -13.56
C ALA A 482 30.95 -5.43 -13.39
N GLN A 483 30.13 -6.24 -14.08
CA GLN A 483 30.27 -7.69 -14.11
C GLN A 483 31.62 -8.12 -14.71
N SER A 484 32.03 -7.50 -15.81
CA SER A 484 33.33 -7.77 -16.44
C SER A 484 34.51 -7.52 -15.49
N ILE A 485 34.41 -6.51 -14.63
CA ILE A 485 35.39 -6.23 -13.57
C ILE A 485 35.37 -7.32 -12.49
N GLN A 486 34.19 -7.74 -12.03
CA GLN A 486 34.05 -8.79 -11.02
C GLN A 486 34.60 -10.15 -11.52
N ASP A 487 34.34 -10.48 -12.78
CA ASP A 487 34.88 -11.67 -13.43
C ASP A 487 36.41 -11.62 -13.50
N ASN A 488 36.98 -10.43 -13.79
CA ASN A 488 38.42 -10.22 -13.79
C ASN A 488 39.04 -10.37 -12.39
N ILE A 489 38.41 -9.82 -11.35
CA ILE A 489 38.85 -10.01 -9.95
C ILE A 489 38.84 -11.49 -9.57
N THR A 490 37.82 -12.22 -10.01
CA THR A 490 37.72 -13.67 -9.80
C THR A 490 38.86 -14.41 -10.51
N ALA A 491 39.15 -14.06 -11.76
CA ALA A 491 40.27 -14.64 -12.52
C ALA A 491 41.63 -14.35 -11.87
N TRP A 492 41.87 -13.12 -11.40
CA TRP A 492 43.08 -12.77 -10.64
C TRP A 492 43.22 -13.58 -9.36
N THR A 493 42.11 -13.82 -8.65
CA THR A 493 42.09 -14.65 -7.44
C THR A 493 42.47 -16.09 -7.76
N ALA A 494 41.88 -16.67 -8.80
CA ALA A 494 42.22 -18.02 -9.27
C ALA A 494 43.68 -18.13 -9.74
N TYR A 495 44.19 -17.13 -10.45
CA TYR A 495 45.58 -17.07 -10.90
C TYR A 495 46.56 -17.05 -9.73
N LYS A 496 46.33 -16.20 -8.72
CA LYS A 496 47.15 -16.20 -7.48
C LYS A 496 47.11 -17.55 -6.77
N ASP A 497 45.95 -18.19 -6.68
CA ASP A 497 45.82 -19.50 -6.06
C ASP A 497 46.58 -20.58 -6.85
N ALA A 498 46.58 -20.51 -8.18
CA ALA A 498 47.36 -21.40 -9.03
C ALA A 498 48.87 -21.21 -8.81
N VAL A 499 49.35 -19.97 -8.78
CA VAL A 499 50.75 -19.65 -8.49
C VAL A 499 51.15 -20.10 -7.08
N ASN A 500 50.29 -19.93 -6.08
CA ASN A 500 50.53 -20.44 -4.73
C ASN A 500 50.68 -21.96 -4.70
N LYS A 501 49.85 -22.69 -5.46
CA LYS A 501 50.00 -24.15 -5.63
C LYS A 501 51.31 -24.50 -6.34
N GLY A 502 51.68 -23.73 -7.36
CA GLY A 502 52.97 -23.86 -8.06
C GLY A 502 54.14 -23.68 -7.10
N ASN A 503 54.15 -22.63 -6.28
CA ASN A 503 55.16 -22.40 -5.25
C ASN A 503 55.27 -23.56 -4.25
N ILE A 504 54.15 -24.14 -3.82
CA ILE A 504 54.15 -25.33 -2.95
C ILE A 504 54.75 -26.55 -3.67
N LEU A 505 54.46 -26.74 -4.95
CA LEU A 505 55.01 -27.81 -5.77
C LEU A 505 56.53 -27.65 -5.95
N VAL A 506 57.00 -26.45 -6.30
CA VAL A 506 58.43 -26.13 -6.49
C VAL A 506 59.20 -26.33 -5.18
N ALA A 507 58.62 -26.00 -4.03
CA ALA A 507 59.25 -26.20 -2.72
C ALA A 507 59.31 -27.67 -2.26
N ASN A 508 58.63 -28.61 -2.95
CA ASN A 508 58.57 -30.01 -2.56
C ASN A 508 59.80 -30.81 -3.03
N THR A 509 60.75 -31.03 -2.12
CA THR A 509 62.00 -31.76 -2.38
C THR A 509 61.84 -33.27 -2.64
N ASN A 510 60.63 -33.82 -2.48
CA ASN A 510 60.35 -35.24 -2.77
C ASN A 510 59.87 -35.49 -4.20
N ILE A 511 59.68 -34.43 -4.98
CA ILE A 511 59.35 -34.47 -6.41
C ILE A 511 60.56 -33.86 -7.14
N SER A 512 60.94 -34.44 -8.27
CA SER A 512 61.97 -33.91 -9.17
C SER A 512 61.59 -34.33 -10.59
N SER A 513 61.13 -33.38 -11.38
CA SER A 513 60.63 -33.58 -12.74
C SER A 513 60.83 -32.31 -13.58
N GLU A 514 60.94 -32.48 -14.89
CA GLU A 514 60.98 -31.36 -15.86
C GLU A 514 59.77 -30.43 -15.69
N ASP A 515 58.57 -30.99 -15.47
CA ASP A 515 57.35 -30.22 -15.17
C ASP A 515 57.45 -29.34 -13.91
N GLN A 516 58.30 -29.70 -12.94
CA GLN A 516 58.49 -28.91 -11.71
C GLN A 516 59.45 -27.75 -11.96
N ASP A 517 60.47 -27.95 -12.78
CA ASP A 517 61.42 -26.93 -13.20
C ASP A 517 60.72 -25.89 -14.09
N ASP A 518 59.87 -26.32 -15.04
CA ASP A 518 59.08 -25.43 -15.89
C ASP A 518 58.16 -24.49 -15.09
N VAL A 519 57.55 -24.99 -14.01
CA VAL A 519 56.71 -24.19 -13.12
C VAL A 519 57.56 -23.19 -12.31
N ALA A 520 58.75 -23.59 -11.87
CA ALA A 520 59.67 -22.69 -11.17
C ALA A 520 60.11 -21.53 -12.08
N ASP A 521 60.52 -21.85 -13.31
CA ASP A 521 60.92 -20.86 -14.31
C ASP A 521 59.77 -19.89 -14.64
N TYR A 522 58.54 -20.40 -14.80
CA TYR A 522 57.38 -19.54 -15.03
C TYR A 522 57.16 -18.52 -13.89
N ILE A 523 57.23 -18.98 -12.64
CA ILE A 523 57.00 -18.13 -11.47
C ILE A 523 58.12 -17.09 -11.33
N ASP A 524 59.37 -17.49 -11.49
CA ASP A 524 60.51 -16.59 -11.35
C ASP A 524 60.58 -15.54 -12.48
N GLU A 525 60.27 -15.94 -13.72
CA GLU A 525 60.39 -15.08 -14.90
C GLU A 525 59.16 -14.18 -15.12
N TYR A 526 57.93 -14.69 -14.95
CA TYR A 526 56.73 -13.99 -15.40
C TYR A 526 55.85 -13.46 -14.26
N TYR A 527 55.65 -14.24 -13.19
CA TYR A 527 54.66 -13.89 -12.16
C TYR A 527 54.88 -12.51 -11.53
N ASN A 528 56.14 -12.17 -11.22
CA ASN A 528 56.47 -10.90 -10.58
C ASN A 528 56.18 -9.68 -11.48
N ASP A 529 56.37 -9.80 -12.79
CA ASP A 529 56.03 -8.72 -13.72
C ASP A 529 54.50 -8.58 -13.86
N ILE A 530 53.82 -9.71 -13.98
CA ILE A 530 52.36 -9.79 -14.10
C ILE A 530 51.67 -9.14 -12.89
N ILE A 531 52.08 -9.49 -11.67
CA ILE A 531 51.45 -8.98 -10.45
C ILE A 531 51.81 -7.52 -10.14
N ASN A 532 52.88 -6.98 -10.72
CA ASN A 532 53.23 -5.57 -10.51
C ASN A 532 52.56 -4.64 -11.54
N ASN A 533 52.27 -5.14 -12.75
CA ASN A 533 51.77 -4.31 -13.84
C ASN A 533 50.24 -4.22 -13.93
N HIS A 534 49.50 -5.20 -13.38
CA HIS A 534 48.03 -5.23 -13.37
C HIS A 534 47.38 -4.97 -14.75
N ASN A 535 47.98 -5.52 -15.82
CA ASN A 535 47.63 -5.19 -17.21
C ASN A 535 47.19 -6.41 -18.05
N ILE A 536 47.01 -7.58 -17.42
CA ILE A 536 46.63 -8.81 -18.12
C ILE A 536 45.11 -8.91 -18.29
N SER A 537 44.64 -9.44 -19.42
CA SER A 537 43.22 -9.65 -19.70
C SER A 537 42.64 -10.80 -18.88
N THR A 538 41.32 -10.83 -18.71
CA THR A 538 40.63 -11.97 -18.04
C THR A 538 40.91 -13.30 -18.75
N ASP A 539 40.90 -13.33 -20.09
CA ASP A 539 41.19 -14.53 -20.87
C ASP A 539 42.62 -15.03 -20.64
N SER A 540 43.60 -14.12 -20.60
CA SER A 540 45.00 -14.48 -20.35
C SER A 540 45.29 -14.92 -18.91
N LEU A 541 44.48 -14.49 -17.92
CA LEU A 541 44.58 -15.00 -16.55
C LEU A 541 44.00 -16.41 -16.40
N THR A 542 43.07 -16.79 -17.27
CA THR A 542 42.36 -18.07 -17.21
C THR A 542 42.99 -19.16 -18.08
N SER A 543 43.78 -18.78 -19.09
CA SER A 543 44.66 -19.67 -19.87
C SER A 543 45.89 -20.08 -19.08
#